data_AF-A0A2M6W9N1-F1
#
_entry.id   AF-A0A2M6W9N1-F1
#
_cell.length_a   1.000
_cell.length_b   1.000
_cell.length_c   1.000
_cell.angle_alpha   90.00
_cell.angle_beta   90.00
_cell.angle_gamma   90.00
#
_symmetry.space_group_name_H-M   'P 1'
#
loop_
_entity.id
_entity.type
_entity.pdbx_description
1 polymer ?
#
loop_
_entity_poly.entity_id
_entity_poly.type
_entity_poly.pdbx_seq_one_letter_code
_entity_poly.pdbx_strand_id
1 'polypeptide(L)'
;MLKKYQEKIEKIIATSRQVFNDCALENGAIIAANTDLRYYPKRAANYHFVWPRDAAFVCVAGQKIGLNNIQENFFNWLGDRPERFKKEGLLFQNYAPNGIMEKDNFQPDQAGTVLWAIYEYFKDNLNETIKYENLIRRLADGLAHDWQGTHFFHHTVDLWEESNRHTSSVYENNHT
;
A
#
# COMPACT_ATOMS: atom_id res chain seq x y z
N MET A 1 -9.03 18.58 32.50
CA MET A 1 -8.45 18.86 31.17
C MET A 1 -7.93 17.58 30.49
N LEU A 2 -7.08 16.80 31.17
CA LEU A 2 -6.55 15.51 30.65
C LEU A 2 -7.63 14.50 30.22
N LYS A 3 -8.68 14.31 31.04
CA LYS A 3 -9.79 13.39 30.72
C LYS A 3 -10.47 13.71 29.38
N LYS A 4 -10.70 14.99 29.08
CA LYS A 4 -11.30 15.44 27.81
C LYS A 4 -10.42 15.17 26.59
N TYR A 5 -9.08 15.22 26.75
CA TYR A 5 -8.16 14.87 25.67
C TYR A 5 -8.12 13.37 25.44
N GLN A 6 -8.15 12.59 26.51
CA GLN A 6 -8.20 11.13 26.43
C GLN A 6 -9.47 10.65 25.72
N GLU A 7 -10.65 11.17 26.09
CA GLU A 7 -11.92 10.86 25.40
C GLU A 7 -11.88 11.21 23.90
N LYS A 8 -11.22 12.31 23.52
CA LYS A 8 -11.03 12.69 22.12
C LYS A 8 -10.12 11.72 21.37
N ILE A 9 -9.01 11.31 21.99
CA ILE A 9 -8.07 10.36 21.40
C ILE A 9 -8.74 9.00 21.19
N GLU A 10 -9.46 8.51 22.20
CA GLU A 10 -10.21 7.25 22.13
C GLU A 10 -11.25 7.29 21.02
N LYS A 11 -11.97 8.41 20.88
CA LYS A 11 -12.93 8.62 19.78
C LYS A 11 -12.25 8.58 18.41
N ILE A 12 -11.12 9.26 18.25
CA ILE A 12 -10.37 9.25 16.98
C ILE A 12 -9.91 7.82 16.65
N ILE A 13 -9.34 7.10 17.62
CA ILE A 13 -8.91 5.71 17.42
C ILE A 13 -10.09 4.81 17.02
N ALA A 14 -11.25 4.96 17.67
CA ALA A 14 -12.44 4.21 17.33
C ALA A 14 -12.92 4.50 15.90
N THR A 15 -12.95 5.78 15.50
CA THR A 15 -13.31 6.19 14.14
C THR A 15 -12.29 5.70 13.10
N SER A 16 -10.98 5.79 13.38
CA SER A 16 -9.94 5.25 12.49
C SER A 16 -10.09 3.74 12.30
N ARG A 17 -10.40 3.00 13.37
CA ARG A 17 -10.68 1.55 13.27
C ARG A 17 -11.87 1.26 12.37
N GLN A 18 -12.94 2.04 12.47
CA GLN A 18 -14.08 1.92 11.59
C GLN A 18 -13.68 2.17 10.13
N VAL A 19 -12.99 3.29 9.85
CA VAL A 19 -12.55 3.64 8.49
C VAL A 19 -11.63 2.56 7.90
N PHE A 20 -10.70 1.99 8.68
CA PHE A 20 -9.83 0.92 8.20
C PHE A 20 -10.61 -0.36 7.88
N ASN A 21 -11.62 -0.74 8.68
CA ASN A 21 -12.50 -1.85 8.35
C ASN A 21 -13.34 -1.56 7.10
N ASP A 22 -13.85 -0.34 6.98
CA ASP A 22 -14.64 0.09 5.83
C ASP A 22 -13.83 0.05 4.52
N CYS A 23 -12.51 0.26 4.57
CA CYS A 23 -11.59 0.12 3.44
C CYS A 23 -11.06 -1.31 3.20
N ALA A 24 -11.13 -2.20 4.19
CA ALA A 24 -10.67 -3.58 4.08
C ALA A 24 -11.79 -4.48 3.54
N LEU A 25 -11.68 -4.85 2.26
CA LEU A 25 -12.70 -5.63 1.56
C LEU A 25 -12.58 -7.12 1.86
N GLU A 26 -13.68 -7.86 1.69
CA GLU A 26 -13.77 -9.29 2.01
C GLU A 26 -12.77 -10.15 1.22
N ASN A 27 -12.39 -9.73 0.01
CA ASN A 27 -11.41 -10.44 -0.81
C ASN A 27 -9.95 -10.18 -0.41
N GLY A 28 -9.71 -9.37 0.62
CA GLY A 28 -8.39 -9.00 1.13
C GLY A 28 -7.82 -7.71 0.55
N ALA A 29 -8.44 -7.10 -0.47
CA ALA A 29 -8.03 -5.78 -0.93
C ALA A 29 -8.21 -4.73 0.19
N ILE A 30 -7.27 -3.78 0.29
CA ILE A 30 -7.44 -2.57 1.09
C ILE A 30 -7.42 -1.38 0.14
N ILE A 31 -8.56 -0.71 -0.01
CA ILE A 31 -8.70 0.45 -0.90
C ILE A 31 -8.32 1.75 -0.20
N ALA A 32 -7.89 2.76 -0.96
CA ALA A 32 -7.47 4.05 -0.42
C ALA A 32 -8.63 4.78 0.31
N ALA A 33 -9.84 4.74 -0.26
CA ALA A 33 -11.04 5.17 0.42
C ALA A 33 -12.29 4.46 -0.11
N ASN A 34 -13.18 4.04 0.79
CA ASN A 34 -14.47 3.45 0.41
C ASN A 34 -15.50 4.54 0.10
N THR A 35 -15.35 5.17 -1.07
CA THR A 35 -16.21 6.28 -1.52
C THR A 35 -17.65 5.88 -1.83
N ASP A 36 -18.00 4.60 -1.72
CA ASP A 36 -19.37 4.10 -1.89
C ASP A 36 -20.22 4.32 -0.62
N LEU A 37 -19.57 4.59 0.52
CA LEU A 37 -20.25 4.79 1.78
C LEU A 37 -20.93 6.16 1.86
N ARG A 38 -22.13 6.18 2.43
CA ARG A 38 -23.03 7.36 2.46
C ARG A 38 -22.45 8.58 3.17
N TYR A 39 -21.44 8.40 4.01
CA TYR A 39 -20.78 9.51 4.71
C TYR A 39 -19.76 10.26 3.83
N TYR A 40 -19.46 9.76 2.63
CA TYR A 40 -18.72 10.52 1.62
C TYR A 40 -19.67 11.44 0.82
N PRO A 41 -19.26 12.67 0.48
CA PRO A 41 -20.03 13.54 -0.41
C PRO A 41 -20.21 12.91 -1.80
N LYS A 42 -21.38 13.11 -2.42
CA LYS A 42 -21.67 12.60 -3.79
C LYS A 42 -20.69 13.05 -4.88
N ARG A 43 -19.94 14.12 -4.64
CA ARG A 43 -18.93 14.68 -5.56
C ARG A 43 -17.50 14.30 -5.18
N ALA A 44 -17.31 13.39 -4.23
CA ALA A 44 -15.99 12.90 -3.88
C ALA A 44 -15.35 12.25 -5.12
N ALA A 45 -14.05 12.48 -5.31
CA ALA A 45 -13.28 11.75 -6.30
C ALA A 45 -13.29 10.26 -5.97
N ASN A 46 -13.25 9.40 -6.99
CA ASN A 46 -13.23 7.95 -6.79
C ASN A 46 -11.83 7.52 -6.32
N TYR A 47 -11.77 6.96 -5.10
CA TYR A 47 -10.57 6.39 -4.49
C TYR A 47 -10.78 4.91 -4.14
N HIS A 48 -11.77 4.26 -4.75
CA HIS A 48 -12.04 2.83 -4.62
C HIS A 48 -11.06 1.99 -5.45
N PHE A 49 -9.77 2.17 -5.17
CA PHE A 49 -8.67 1.40 -5.76
C PHE A 49 -7.65 1.07 -4.67
N VAL A 50 -6.89 0.01 -4.90
CA VAL A 50 -5.76 -0.39 -4.07
C VAL A 50 -4.52 0.32 -4.58
N TRP A 51 -4.03 1.26 -3.78
CA TRP A 51 -2.63 1.68 -3.82
C TRP A 51 -1.88 0.84 -2.78
N PRO A 52 -0.98 -0.08 -3.19
CA PRO A 52 -0.17 -0.85 -2.25
C PRO A 52 0.48 -0.03 -1.14
N ARG A 53 0.96 1.19 -1.44
CA ARG A 53 1.47 2.15 -0.44
C ARG A 53 0.44 2.44 0.66
N ASP A 54 -0.74 2.89 0.28
CA ASP A 54 -1.82 3.28 1.20
C ASP A 54 -2.27 2.09 2.06
N ALA A 55 -2.46 0.93 1.43
CA ALA A 55 -2.79 -0.31 2.10
C ALA A 55 -1.72 -0.74 3.13
N ALA A 56 -0.44 -0.56 2.81
CA ALA A 56 0.66 -0.84 3.72
C ALA A 56 0.64 0.07 4.96
N PHE A 57 0.36 1.37 4.79
CA PHE A 57 0.16 2.27 5.93
C PHE A 57 -1.04 1.88 6.80
N VAL A 58 -2.16 1.46 6.18
CA VAL A 58 -3.32 0.93 6.90
C VAL A 58 -2.96 -0.32 7.69
N CYS A 59 -2.15 -1.22 7.14
CA CYS A 59 -1.69 -2.43 7.84
C CYS A 59 -0.92 -2.08 9.13
N VAL A 60 0.06 -1.17 9.04
CA VAL A 60 0.89 -0.75 10.19
C VAL A 60 0.07 0.05 11.21
N ALA A 61 -0.80 0.96 10.76
CA ALA A 61 -1.66 1.73 11.64
C ALA A 61 -2.69 0.84 12.34
N GLY A 62 -3.28 -0.13 11.62
CA GLY A 62 -4.19 -1.14 12.12
C GLY A 62 -3.58 -1.93 13.28
N GLN A 63 -2.35 -2.42 13.09
CA GLN A 63 -1.61 -3.14 14.14
C GLN A 63 -1.43 -2.29 15.40
N LYS A 64 -1.04 -1.01 15.25
CA LYS A 64 -0.86 -0.08 16.38
C LYS A 64 -2.13 0.17 17.19
N ILE A 65 -3.31 0.03 16.58
CA ILE A 65 -4.61 0.21 17.25
C ILE A 65 -5.31 -1.13 17.59
N GLY A 66 -4.59 -2.25 17.48
CA GLY A 66 -5.08 -3.59 17.80
C GLY A 66 -6.02 -4.21 16.75
N LEU A 67 -6.05 -3.68 15.53
CA LEU A 67 -6.79 -4.24 14.40
C LEU A 67 -5.85 -5.16 13.61
N ASN A 68 -5.84 -6.46 13.95
CA ASN A 68 -4.86 -7.44 13.44
C ASN A 68 -5.42 -8.40 12.38
N ASN A 69 -6.66 -8.21 11.94
CA ASN A 69 -7.39 -9.14 11.06
C ASN A 69 -7.35 -8.76 9.57
N ILE A 70 -6.65 -7.70 9.18
CA ILE A 70 -6.67 -7.19 7.79
C ILE A 70 -5.33 -7.40 7.06
N GLN A 71 -4.22 -7.50 7.79
CA GLN A 71 -2.87 -7.47 7.25
C GLN A 71 -2.56 -8.71 6.42
N GLU A 72 -2.74 -9.90 6.99
CA GLU A 72 -2.49 -11.16 6.28
C GLU A 72 -3.40 -11.33 5.06
N ASN A 73 -4.66 -10.87 5.15
CA ASN A 73 -5.58 -10.87 4.02
C ASN A 73 -5.08 -9.97 2.88
N PHE A 74 -4.55 -8.80 3.22
CA PHE A 74 -3.92 -7.92 2.24
C PHE A 74 -2.65 -8.50 1.63
N PHE A 75 -1.77 -9.11 2.44
CA PHE A 75 -0.57 -9.77 1.93
C PHE A 75 -0.92 -10.93 0.98
N ASN A 76 -1.94 -11.72 1.31
CA ASN A 76 -2.46 -12.77 0.43
C ASN A 76 -3.03 -12.19 -0.88
N TRP A 77 -3.83 -11.13 -0.79
CA TRP A 77 -4.36 -10.45 -1.97
C TRP A 77 -3.23 -9.92 -2.86
N LEU A 78 -2.23 -9.26 -2.28
CA LEU A 78 -1.11 -8.67 -3.01
C LEU A 78 -0.22 -9.73 -3.68
N GLY A 79 -0.05 -10.89 -3.06
CA GLY A 79 0.71 -12.01 -3.65
C GLY A 79 0.02 -12.65 -4.86
N ASP A 80 -1.31 -12.51 -4.98
CA ASP A 80 -2.11 -13.25 -5.94
C ASP A 80 -2.73 -12.41 -7.07
N ARG A 81 -3.27 -11.23 -6.72
CA ARG A 81 -4.24 -10.49 -7.53
C ARG A 81 -3.66 -9.42 -8.45
N PRO A 82 -2.69 -8.57 -8.03
CA PRO A 82 -2.23 -7.47 -8.86
C PRO A 82 -1.77 -7.95 -10.23
N GLU A 83 -2.37 -7.39 -11.27
CA GLU A 83 -2.01 -7.66 -12.65
C GLU A 83 -0.51 -7.40 -12.86
N ARG A 84 0.13 -8.22 -13.70
CA ARG A 84 1.56 -8.18 -14.04
C ARG A 84 2.54 -8.48 -12.90
N PHE A 85 2.17 -8.31 -11.62
CA PHE A 85 3.10 -8.50 -10.50
C PHE A 85 3.70 -9.92 -10.45
N LYS A 86 2.90 -10.96 -10.70
CA LYS A 86 3.40 -12.35 -10.77
C LYS A 86 4.41 -12.61 -11.90
N LYS A 87 4.38 -11.82 -12.96
CA LYS A 87 5.26 -11.97 -14.12
C LYS A 87 6.49 -11.06 -14.03
N GLU A 88 6.29 -9.83 -13.56
CA GLU A 88 7.27 -8.76 -13.65
C GLU A 88 7.96 -8.46 -12.31
N GLY A 89 7.36 -8.83 -11.17
CA GLY A 89 7.90 -8.52 -9.85
C GLY A 89 7.79 -7.05 -9.44
N LEU A 90 7.22 -6.20 -10.30
CA LEU A 90 7.00 -4.78 -10.04
C LEU A 90 5.54 -4.50 -9.68
N LEU A 91 5.35 -3.55 -8.76
CA LEU A 91 4.05 -2.95 -8.46
C LEU A 91 3.93 -1.62 -9.19
N PHE A 92 2.74 -1.36 -9.71
CA PHE A 92 2.38 -0.13 -10.41
C PHE A 92 1.42 0.70 -9.56
N GLN A 93 1.12 1.90 -10.04
CA GLN A 93 0.40 2.95 -9.32
C GLN A 93 -0.85 2.45 -8.58
N ASN A 94 -1.79 1.79 -9.25
CA ASN A 94 -2.98 1.32 -8.57
C ASN A 94 -3.70 0.19 -9.31
N TYR A 95 -4.52 -0.51 -8.53
CA TYR A 95 -5.28 -1.67 -8.97
C TYR A 95 -6.73 -1.56 -8.52
N ALA A 96 -7.66 -1.98 -9.37
CA ALA A 96 -9.03 -2.25 -8.93
C ALA A 96 -9.02 -3.37 -7.86
N PRO A 97 -10.05 -3.46 -7.00
CA PRO A 97 -10.12 -4.49 -5.95
C PRO A 97 -9.97 -5.94 -6.44
N ASN A 98 -10.28 -6.21 -7.71
CA ASN A 98 -10.12 -7.52 -8.32
C ASN A 98 -8.69 -7.80 -8.84
N GLY A 99 -7.80 -6.80 -8.81
CA GLY A 99 -6.40 -6.89 -9.22
C GLY A 99 -6.10 -6.28 -10.59
N ILE A 100 -7.09 -5.84 -11.37
CA ILE A 100 -6.86 -5.21 -12.67
C ILE A 100 -6.10 -3.90 -12.47
N MET A 101 -5.02 -3.70 -13.22
CA MET A 101 -4.23 -2.48 -13.14
C MET A 101 -4.97 -1.33 -13.83
N GLU A 102 -5.07 -0.19 -13.15
CA GLU A 102 -5.73 1.00 -13.70
C GLU A 102 -4.71 1.98 -14.31
N LYS A 103 -3.56 2.15 -13.64
CA LYS A 103 -2.44 2.95 -14.14
C LYS A 103 -1.14 2.17 -14.05
N ASP A 104 -0.35 2.24 -15.11
CA ASP A 104 0.90 1.50 -15.29
C ASP A 104 2.16 2.31 -14.96
N ASN A 105 2.01 3.46 -14.29
CA ASN A 105 3.13 4.22 -13.78
C ASN A 105 3.86 3.40 -12.71
N PHE A 106 5.17 3.24 -12.88
CA PHE A 106 6.00 2.54 -11.91
C PHE A 106 6.34 3.48 -10.75
N GLN A 107 6.11 2.99 -9.54
CA GLN A 107 6.30 3.72 -8.29
C GLN A 107 7.05 2.80 -7.31
N PRO A 108 8.40 2.86 -7.26
CA PRO A 108 9.19 1.90 -6.48
C PRO A 108 8.92 1.95 -4.97
N ASP A 109 8.44 3.09 -4.47
CA ASP A 109 8.04 3.26 -3.07
C ASP A 109 6.89 2.33 -2.66
N GLN A 110 6.05 1.90 -3.60
CA GLN A 110 4.95 0.99 -3.32
C GLN A 110 5.44 -0.37 -2.82
N ALA A 111 6.39 -0.98 -3.53
CA ALA A 111 6.98 -2.24 -3.11
C ALA A 111 7.81 -2.07 -1.82
N GLY A 112 8.56 -0.97 -1.71
CA GLY A 112 9.33 -0.67 -0.50
C GLY A 112 8.46 -0.50 0.75
N THR A 113 7.33 0.21 0.63
CA THR A 113 6.39 0.44 1.75
C THR A 113 5.71 -0.86 2.17
N VAL A 114 5.36 -1.74 1.23
CA VAL A 114 4.83 -3.07 1.56
C VAL A 114 5.85 -3.94 2.29
N LEU A 115 7.11 -3.97 1.83
CA LEU A 115 8.19 -4.70 2.51
C LEU A 115 8.35 -4.22 3.96
N TRP A 116 8.32 -2.89 4.18
CA TRP A 116 8.32 -2.30 5.50
C TRP A 116 7.11 -2.73 6.33
N ALA A 117 5.90 -2.73 5.78
CA ALA A 117 4.69 -3.15 6.49
C ALA A 117 4.71 -4.64 6.88
N ILE A 118 5.22 -5.52 6.01
CA ILE A 118 5.42 -6.94 6.33
C ILE A 118 6.40 -7.09 7.50
N TYR A 119 7.51 -6.36 7.47
CA TYR A 119 8.47 -6.35 8.58
C TYR A 119 7.83 -5.86 9.88
N GLU A 120 7.12 -4.72 9.87
CA GLU A 120 6.46 -4.18 11.07
C GLU A 120 5.44 -5.15 11.67
N TYR A 121 4.69 -5.87 10.83
CA TYR A 121 3.71 -6.85 11.27
C TYR A 121 4.36 -8.07 11.94
N PHE A 122 5.49 -8.53 11.41
CA PHE A 122 6.17 -9.76 11.87
C PHE A 122 7.43 -9.52 12.72
N LYS A 123 7.82 -8.29 13.04
CA LYS A 123 9.10 -8.00 13.74
C LYS A 123 9.28 -8.72 15.07
N ASP A 124 8.19 -9.04 15.77
CA ASP A 124 8.22 -9.76 17.04
C ASP A 124 8.27 -11.30 16.85
N ASN A 125 8.00 -11.80 15.64
CA ASN A 125 8.09 -13.21 15.27
C ASN A 125 8.42 -13.38 13.77
N LEU A 126 9.64 -13.07 13.38
CA LEU A 126 10.06 -13.07 11.97
C LEU A 126 9.96 -14.44 11.29
N ASN A 127 9.96 -15.54 12.04
CA ASN A 127 9.81 -16.88 11.46
C ASN A 127 8.48 -17.07 10.74
N GLU A 128 7.42 -16.36 11.16
CA GLU A 128 6.11 -16.38 10.49
C GLU A 128 6.14 -15.79 9.08
N THR A 129 7.15 -14.98 8.74
CA THR A 129 7.31 -14.41 7.40
C THR A 129 7.55 -15.48 6.33
N ILE A 130 7.95 -16.69 6.70
CA ILE A 130 8.22 -17.79 5.76
C ILE A 130 7.02 -18.09 4.85
N LYS A 131 5.78 -17.93 5.34
CA LYS A 131 4.57 -18.11 4.54
C LYS A 131 4.42 -17.06 3.42
N TYR A 132 5.14 -15.95 3.54
CA TYR A 132 5.20 -14.85 2.58
C TYR A 132 6.54 -14.75 1.84
N GLU A 133 7.42 -15.76 1.93
CA GLU A 133 8.74 -15.72 1.28
C GLU A 133 8.62 -15.35 -0.21
N ASN A 134 7.70 -15.99 -0.93
CA ASN A 134 7.49 -15.71 -2.36
C ASN A 134 7.06 -14.28 -2.64
N LEU A 135 6.23 -13.68 -1.77
CA LEU A 135 5.82 -12.28 -1.89
C LEU A 135 7.00 -11.35 -1.60
N ILE A 136 7.71 -11.58 -0.49
CA ILE A 136 8.85 -10.78 -0.04
C ILE A 136 9.94 -10.77 -1.11
N ARG A 137 10.34 -11.95 -1.60
CA ARG A 137 11.34 -12.08 -2.65
C ARG A 137 10.90 -11.38 -3.92
N ARG A 138 9.65 -11.56 -4.34
CA ARG A 138 9.13 -10.90 -5.54
C ARG A 138 9.20 -9.37 -5.44
N LEU A 139 8.82 -8.79 -4.30
CA LEU A 139 8.92 -7.34 -4.06
C LEU A 139 10.39 -6.87 -4.07
N ALA A 140 11.25 -7.56 -3.32
CA ALA A 140 12.65 -7.17 -3.15
C ALA A 140 13.47 -7.37 -4.42
N ASP A 141 13.37 -8.55 -5.05
CA ASP A 141 14.04 -8.89 -6.29
C ASP A 141 13.53 -8.02 -7.44
N GLY A 142 12.24 -7.68 -7.47
CA GLY A 142 11.68 -6.76 -8.47
C GLY A 142 12.36 -5.39 -8.42
N LEU A 143 12.44 -4.78 -7.23
CA LEU A 143 13.16 -3.50 -7.05
C LEU A 143 14.65 -3.62 -7.38
N ALA A 144 15.31 -4.68 -6.89
CA ALA A 144 16.75 -4.86 -7.05
C ALA A 144 17.14 -5.11 -8.51
N HIS A 145 16.35 -5.88 -9.27
CA HIS A 145 16.61 -6.14 -10.69
C HIS A 145 16.38 -4.90 -11.56
N ASP A 146 15.46 -4.01 -11.17
CA ASP A 146 15.19 -2.80 -11.93
C ASP A 146 16.21 -1.68 -11.67
N TRP A 147 16.84 -1.67 -10.49
CA TRP A 147 17.84 -0.69 -10.09
C TRP A 147 19.15 -0.82 -10.88
N GLN A 148 19.57 0.26 -11.54
CA GLN A 148 20.80 0.36 -12.35
C GLN A 148 21.98 1.00 -11.60
N GLY A 149 21.89 1.14 -10.27
CA GLY A 149 22.94 1.73 -9.44
C GLY A 149 22.72 3.21 -9.09
N THR A 150 22.20 3.99 -10.04
CA THR A 150 21.87 5.42 -9.84
C THR A 150 20.40 5.75 -10.08
N HIS A 151 19.70 4.93 -10.85
CA HIS A 151 18.29 5.09 -11.18
C HIS A 151 17.63 3.74 -11.43
N PHE A 152 16.31 3.73 -11.52
CA PHE A 152 15.54 2.59 -12.00
C PHE A 152 15.56 2.52 -13.53
N PHE A 153 15.49 1.32 -14.10
CA PHE A 153 15.41 1.14 -15.55
C PHE A 153 14.06 1.65 -16.08
N HIS A 154 12.97 1.34 -15.38
CA HIS A 154 11.67 1.90 -15.69
C HIS A 154 11.58 3.37 -15.28
N HIS A 155 10.81 4.14 -16.05
CA HIS A 155 10.43 5.50 -15.66
C HIS A 155 9.66 5.46 -14.34
N THR A 156 10.07 6.28 -13.38
CA THR A 156 9.42 6.33 -12.07
C THR A 156 8.62 7.61 -11.92
N VAL A 157 7.49 7.50 -11.23
CA VAL A 157 6.73 8.65 -10.74
C VAL A 157 6.87 8.71 -9.22
N ASP A 158 6.96 9.91 -8.65
CA ASP A 158 7.00 10.05 -7.20
C ASP A 158 5.66 9.67 -6.52
N LEU A 159 5.65 9.73 -5.19
CA LEU A 159 4.50 9.36 -4.37
C LEU A 159 3.26 10.26 -4.58
N TRP A 160 3.44 11.46 -5.12
CA TRP A 160 2.36 12.41 -5.41
C TRP A 160 1.74 12.20 -6.78
N GLU A 161 2.33 11.33 -7.60
CA GLU A 161 1.75 10.87 -8.87
C GLU A 161 1.62 12.01 -9.89
N GLU A 162 2.45 13.04 -9.73
CA GLU A 162 2.44 14.25 -10.54
C GLU A 162 3.32 14.08 -11.79
N SER A 163 2.84 14.58 -12.93
CA SER A 163 3.49 14.43 -14.22
C SER A 163 4.84 15.16 -14.37
N ASN A 164 5.20 16.02 -13.43
CA ASN A 164 6.47 16.76 -13.42
C ASN A 164 7.49 16.19 -12.42
N ARG A 165 7.13 15.19 -11.60
CA ARG A 165 8.00 14.59 -10.59
C ARG A 165 8.30 13.15 -10.94
N HIS A 166 9.21 12.99 -11.89
CA HIS A 166 9.53 11.68 -12.45
C HIS A 166 11.01 11.50 -12.75
N THR A 167 11.49 10.27 -12.72
CA THR A 167 12.83 9.89 -13.23
C THR A 167 12.70 9.10 -14.51
N SER A 168 13.67 9.24 -15.40
CA SER A 168 13.76 8.39 -16.58
C SER A 168 15.19 7.90 -16.77
N SER A 169 15.38 6.87 -17.58
CA SER A 169 16.71 6.38 -17.98
C SER A 169 17.58 7.42 -18.71
N VAL A 170 17.01 8.57 -19.07
CA VAL A 170 17.69 9.70 -19.74
C VAL A 170 17.70 10.98 -18.91
N TYR A 171 17.03 11.01 -17.74
CA TYR A 171 16.96 12.18 -16.86
C TYR A 171 17.03 11.76 -15.39
N GLU A 172 18.08 12.20 -14.69
CA GLU A 172 18.16 12.21 -13.23
C GLU A 172 17.03 13.09 -12.65
N ASN A 173 16.50 12.76 -11.47
CA ASN A 173 15.44 13.55 -10.84
C ASN A 173 16.00 14.91 -10.39
N ASN A 174 15.47 16.02 -10.90
CA ASN A 174 15.98 17.37 -10.57
C ASN A 174 15.26 18.01 -9.37
N HIS A 175 14.43 17.27 -8.64
CA HIS A 175 13.51 17.84 -7.66
C HIS A 175 13.62 17.16 -6.28
N THR A 176 14.82 17.27 -5.71
CA THR A 176 15.05 17.35 -4.26
C THR A 176 15.92 18.56 -3.96
#